data_AF-W1XVF8-F1
#
_entry.id   AF-W1XVF8-F1
#
_cell.length_a   1.000
_cell.length_b   1.000
_cell.length_c   1.000
_cell.angle_alpha   90.00
_cell.angle_beta   90.00
_cell.angle_gamma   90.00
#
_symmetry.space_group_name_H-M   'P 1'
#
loop_
_entity.id
_entity.type
_entity.pdbx_description
1 polymer ?
#
loop_
_entity_poly.entity_id
_entity_poly.type
_entity_poly.pdbx_seq_one_letter_code
_entity_poly.pdbx_strand_id
1 'polypeptide(L)'
;MKNSLDLKKLLSSIDGKSYGSYKSLADKYNFENYILSIDHVQGDPFASPSKIQIIMNQETAKFPVELFDTDYKKIALEDYLTRLFYSNINK
;
A
#
# COMPACT_ATOMS: atom_id res chain seq x y z
N MET A 1 -15.51 -1.47 5.83
CA MET A 1 -14.14 -1.09 5.38
C MET A 1 -14.29 0.18 4.56
N LYS A 2 -13.50 1.23 4.82
CA LYS A 2 -13.51 2.44 3.99
C LYS A 2 -13.11 2.07 2.56
N ASN A 3 -13.58 2.80 1.57
CA ASN A 3 -13.20 2.58 0.16
C ASN A 3 -12.35 3.73 -0.38
N SER A 4 -11.93 3.62 -1.64
CA SER A 4 -11.14 4.63 -2.33
C SER A 4 -11.82 6.01 -2.39
N LEU A 5 -13.15 6.07 -2.48
CA LEU A 5 -13.92 7.32 -2.47
C LEU A 5 -13.91 7.99 -1.09
N ASP A 6 -13.97 7.20 -0.01
CA ASP A 6 -13.85 7.71 1.35
C ASP A 6 -12.47 8.32 1.59
N LEU A 7 -11.41 7.66 1.12
CA LEU A 7 -10.04 8.22 1.17
C LEU A 7 -9.94 9.53 0.39
N LYS A 8 -10.51 9.58 -0.82
CA LYS A 8 -10.51 10.79 -1.65
C LYS A 8 -11.21 11.96 -0.95
N LYS A 9 -12.39 11.72 -0.37
CA LYS A 9 -13.12 12.73 0.42
C LYS A 9 -12.33 13.22 1.62
N LEU A 10 -11.69 12.30 2.34
CA LEU A 10 -10.86 12.64 3.50
C LEU A 10 -9.68 13.51 3.09
N LEU A 11 -8.95 13.13 2.03
CA LEU A 11 -7.85 13.91 1.47
C LEU A 11 -8.30 15.34 1.10
N SER A 12 -9.42 15.49 0.38
CA SER A 12 -9.98 16.82 0.07
C SER A 12 -10.35 17.61 1.32
N SER A 13 -10.82 16.95 2.38
CA SER A 13 -11.22 17.64 3.63
C SER A 13 -10.05 18.11 4.49
N ILE A 14 -8.85 17.54 4.31
CA ILE A 14 -7.64 17.91 5.05
C ILE A 14 -6.70 18.79 4.24
N ASP A 15 -7.02 19.08 2.98
CA ASP A 15 -6.27 19.99 2.15
C ASP A 15 -6.21 21.39 2.78
N GLY A 16 -5.02 22.01 2.75
CA GLY A 16 -4.73 23.29 3.41
C GLY A 16 -4.73 23.27 4.95
N LYS A 17 -4.99 22.13 5.61
CA LYS A 17 -4.91 22.02 7.08
C LYS A 17 -3.49 21.75 7.56
N SER A 18 -3.30 21.84 8.88
CA SER A 18 -2.02 21.51 9.52
C SER A 18 -1.57 20.08 9.19
N TYR A 19 -0.25 19.87 9.14
CA TYR A 19 0.34 18.57 8.82
C TYR A 19 -0.17 17.42 9.70
N GLY A 20 -0.44 17.70 10.98
CA GLY A 20 -0.98 16.72 11.92
C GLY A 20 -2.32 16.10 11.47
N SER A 21 -3.05 16.77 10.57
CA SER A 21 -4.30 16.26 9.99
C SER A 21 -4.09 14.99 9.18
N TYR A 22 -2.89 14.75 8.62
CA TYR A 22 -2.60 13.52 7.89
C TYR A 22 -2.71 12.27 8.77
N LYS A 23 -2.58 12.38 10.10
CA LYS A 23 -2.72 11.23 11.02
C LYS A 23 -4.09 10.55 10.89
N SER A 24 -5.13 11.27 10.47
CA SER A 24 -6.45 10.67 10.23
C SER A 24 -6.50 9.73 9.03
N LEU A 25 -5.47 9.73 8.17
CA LEU A 25 -5.37 8.81 7.04
C LEU A 25 -5.07 7.37 7.45
N ALA A 26 -4.56 7.14 8.67
CA ALA A 26 -4.21 5.80 9.15
C ALA A 26 -5.45 4.88 9.21
N ASP A 27 -5.61 4.03 8.20
CA ASP A 27 -6.71 3.07 8.06
C ASP A 27 -6.42 2.11 6.89
N LYS A 28 -7.33 1.16 6.67
CA LYS A 28 -7.39 0.31 5.48
C LYS A 28 -8.51 0.75 4.55
N TYR A 29 -8.18 0.90 3.27
CA TYR A 29 -9.07 1.35 2.22
C TYR A 29 -9.20 0.28 1.14
N ASN A 30 -10.44 -0.10 0.82
CA ASN A 30 -10.75 -1.02 -0.26
C ASN A 30 -10.65 -0.33 -1.63
N PHE A 31 -9.78 -0.82 -2.49
CA PHE A 31 -9.63 -0.42 -3.89
C PHE A 31 -10.13 -1.50 -4.86
N GLU A 32 -11.08 -2.32 -4.40
CA GLU A 32 -11.73 -3.43 -5.11
C GLU A 32 -10.79 -4.61 -5.35
N ASN A 33 -9.71 -4.39 -6.09
CA ASN A 33 -8.71 -5.41 -6.44
C ASN A 33 -7.61 -5.57 -5.38
N TYR A 34 -7.44 -4.57 -4.51
CA TYR A 34 -6.47 -4.58 -3.44
C TYR A 34 -6.94 -3.72 -2.27
N ILE A 35 -6.29 -3.87 -1.13
CA ILE A 35 -6.44 -3.02 0.04
C ILE A 35 -5.20 -2.15 0.16
N LEU A 36 -5.40 -0.84 0.22
CA LEU A 36 -4.39 0.12 0.62
C LEU A 36 -4.43 0.25 2.15
N SER A 37 -3.36 -0.18 2.83
CA SER A 37 -3.19 0.02 4.27
C SER A 37 -2.22 1.17 4.51
N ILE A 38 -2.65 2.19 5.25
CA ILE A 38 -1.76 3.24 5.75
C ILE A 38 -1.49 2.92 7.21
N ASP A 39 -0.42 2.18 7.47
CA ASP A 39 -0.12 1.63 8.80
C ASP A 39 0.40 2.71 9.75
N HIS A 40 1.22 3.62 9.23
CA HIS A 40 1.81 4.70 10.00
C HIS A 40 1.90 5.94 9.13
N VAL A 41 1.40 7.05 9.67
CA VAL A 41 1.55 8.36 9.04
C VAL A 41 2.67 9.10 9.74
N GLN A 42 3.64 9.58 8.96
CA GLN A 42 4.76 10.36 9.46
C GLN A 42 4.28 11.58 10.27
N GLY A 43 4.98 11.89 11.36
CA GLY A 43 4.56 12.92 12.32
C GLY A 43 4.69 14.35 11.81
N ASP A 44 5.67 14.59 10.94
CA ASP A 44 6.01 15.86 10.30
C ASP A 44 6.70 15.58 8.94
N PRO A 45 6.92 16.59 8.08
CA PRO A 45 7.55 16.42 6.76
C PRO A 45 9.00 15.91 6.78
N PHE A 46 9.69 15.98 7.92
CA PHE A 46 11.10 15.62 8.09
C PHE A 46 11.30 14.26 8.77
N ALA A 47 10.24 13.69 9.35
CA ALA A 47 10.26 12.37 9.94
C ALA A 47 10.44 11.26 8.87
N SER A 48 10.67 10.03 9.32
CA SER A 48 10.67 8.87 8.42
C SER A 48 9.35 8.79 7.64
N PRO A 49 9.39 8.39 6.35
CA PRO A 49 8.20 8.34 5.50
C PRO A 49 7.07 7.49 6.08
N SER A 50 5.84 7.84 5.73
CA SER A 50 4.66 7.05 6.06
C SER A 50 4.81 5.59 5.58
N LYS A 51 4.39 4.64 6.43
CA LYS A 51 4.41 3.21 6.12
C LYS A 51 3.09 2.81 5.47
N ILE A 52 3.19 2.27 4.25
CA ILE A 52 2.05 1.86 3.44
C ILE A 52 2.23 0.40 3.03
N GLN A 53 1.12 -0.34 2.95
CA GLN A 53 1.06 -1.69 2.39
C GLN A 53 -0.02 -1.79 1.32
N ILE A 54 0.25 -2.60 0.30
CA ILE A 54 -0.74 -3.06 -0.67
C ILE A 54 -0.98 -4.55 -0.39
N ILE A 55 -2.23 -4.89 -0.06
CA ILE A 55 -2.63 -6.26 0.22
C ILE A 55 -3.55 -6.70 -0.91
N MET A 56 -3.18 -7.79 -1.60
CA MET A 56 -3.92 -8.31 -2.74
C MET A 56 -4.24 -9.78 -2.52
N ASN A 57 -5.46 -10.19 -2.91
CA ASN A 57 -5.82 -11.60 -2.89
C ASN A 57 -5.12 -12.36 -4.01
N GLN A 58 -4.76 -13.62 -3.76
CA GLN A 58 -4.10 -14.47 -4.74
C GLN A 58 -4.91 -14.63 -6.03
N GLU A 59 -6.24 -14.69 -5.92
CA GLU A 59 -7.19 -14.77 -7.05
C GLU A 59 -7.05 -13.58 -8.01
N THR A 60 -6.75 -12.39 -7.47
CA THR A 60 -6.52 -11.17 -8.23
C THR A 60 -5.08 -11.10 -8.74
N ALA A 61 -4.11 -11.47 -7.88
CA ALA A 61 -2.68 -11.43 -8.21
C ALA A 61 -2.28 -12.43 -9.29
N LYS A 62 -2.99 -13.58 -9.35
CA LYS A 62 -2.80 -14.64 -10.34
C LYS A 62 -1.36 -15.17 -10.43
N PHE A 63 -0.58 -15.03 -9.35
CA PHE A 63 0.72 -15.66 -9.29
C PHE A 63 0.55 -17.19 -9.30
N PRO A 64 1.36 -17.93 -10.06
CA PRO A 64 1.29 -19.38 -10.05
C PRO A 64 1.51 -19.92 -8.63
N VAL A 65 0.61 -20.78 -8.15
CA VAL A 65 0.61 -21.26 -6.76
C VAL A 65 1.83 -22.12 -6.45
N GLU A 66 2.39 -22.77 -7.46
CA GLU A 66 3.62 -23.56 -7.41
C GLU A 66 4.88 -22.72 -7.10
N LEU A 67 4.79 -21.39 -7.15
CA LEU A 67 5.88 -20.51 -6.72
C LEU A 67 5.92 -20.32 -5.20
N PHE A 68 4.86 -20.70 -4.49
CA PHE A 68 4.76 -20.58 -3.03
C PHE A 68 5.01 -21.91 -2.31
N ASP A 69 5.26 -23.00 -3.04
CA ASP A 69 5.34 -24.36 -2.49
C ASP A 69 6.63 -24.66 -1.70
N THR A 70 7.68 -23.88 -1.94
CA THR A 70 9.01 -24.05 -1.36
C THR A 70 9.62 -22.70 -1.06
N ASP A 71 10.39 -22.62 0.03
CA ASP A 71 10.91 -21.34 0.53
C ASP A 71 11.75 -20.59 -0.51
N TYR A 72 12.62 -21.30 -1.23
CA TYR A 72 13.49 -20.66 -2.21
C TYR A 72 12.73 -20.10 -3.42
N LYS A 73 11.64 -20.74 -3.86
CA LYS A 73 10.79 -20.20 -4.95
C LYS A 73 10.02 -18.98 -4.48
N LYS A 74 9.48 -19.03 -3.26
CA LYS A 74 8.77 -17.91 -2.65
C LYS A 74 9.68 -16.69 -2.50
N ILE A 75 10.88 -16.89 -1.96
CA ILE A 75 11.90 -15.83 -1.83
C ILE A 75 12.25 -15.24 -3.20
N ALA A 76 12.47 -16.09 -4.22
CA ALA A 76 12.78 -15.63 -5.56
C ALA A 76 11.64 -14.82 -6.19
N LEU A 77 10.38 -15.23 -5.98
CA LEU A 77 9.20 -14.48 -6.43
C LEU A 77 9.10 -13.12 -5.72
N GLU A 78 9.26 -13.08 -4.40
CA GLU A 78 9.20 -11.83 -3.61
C GLU A 78 10.30 -10.85 -4.01
N ASP A 79 11.53 -11.30 -4.22
CA ASP A 79 12.65 -10.48 -4.71
C ASP A 79 12.35 -9.94 -6.12
N TYR A 80 11.90 -10.81 -7.03
CA TYR A 80 11.53 -10.43 -8.40
C TYR A 80 10.43 -9.36 -8.42
N LEU A 81 9.35 -9.56 -7.66
CA LEU A 81 8.24 -8.60 -7.57
C LEU A 81 8.69 -7.26 -6.99
N THR A 82 9.58 -7.28 -5.99
CA THR A 82 10.12 -6.05 -5.37
C THR A 82 10.93 -5.24 -6.37
N ARG A 83 11.81 -5.90 -7.15
CA ARG A 83 12.59 -5.25 -8.22
C ARG A 83 11.69 -4.71 -9.32
N LEU A 84 10.71 -5.50 -9.75
CA LEU A 84 9.75 -5.11 -10.77
C LEU A 84 8.92 -3.90 -10.31
N PHE A 85 8.47 -3.86 -9.06
CA PHE A 85 7.77 -2.71 -8.49
C PHE A 85 8.65 -1.46 -8.54
N TYR A 86 9.89 -1.55 -8.04
CA TYR A 86 10.85 -0.44 -8.08
C TYR A 86 11.09 0.07 -9.50
N SER A 87 11.28 -0.82 -10.48
CA SER A 87 11.48 -0.42 -11.88
C SER A 87 10.25 0.24 -12.49
N ASN A 88 9.03 -0.13 -12.11
CA ASN A 88 7.81 0.45 -12.70
C ASN A 88 7.44 1.82 -12.11
N ILE A 89 7.82 2.12 -10.86
CA ILE A 89 7.56 3.44 -10.25
C ILE A 89 8.60 4.50 -10.65
N ASN A 90 9.77 4.08 -11.16
CA ASN A 90 10.86 4.95 -11.61
C ASN A 90 10.98 5.04 -13.14
N LYS A 91 9.97 4.57 -13.88
CA LYS A 91 9.85 4.83 -15.32
C LYS A 91 9.36 6.25 -15.55
#